data_AF-A0A4Y9RDD3-F1
#
_entry.id   AF-A0A4Y9RDD3-F1
#
_cell.length_a   1.000
_cell.length_b   1.000
_cell.length_c   1.000
_cell.angle_alpha   90.00
_cell.angle_beta   90.00
_cell.angle_gamma   90.00
#
_symmetry.space_group_name_H-M   'P 1'
#
loop_
_entity.id
_entity.type
_entity.pdbx_description
1 polymer ?
#
loop_
_entity_poly.entity_id
_entity_poly.type
_entity_poly.pdbx_seq_one_letter_code
_entity_poly.pdbx_strand_id
1 'polypeptide(L)'
;MQEPRYEDIRRHAGRKIGLYVHALTFAVITAGLCLINLVVTPDRWWAQWPMFGWGIGLLFHAIGVFLNAPAGWKERLIEKEVQRYRERS
;
A
#
# COMPACT_ATOMS: atom_id res chain seq x y z
N MET A 1 -23.26 -22.70 -8.16
CA MET A 1 -21.84 -22.31 -8.05
C MET A 1 -21.69 -21.07 -8.92
N GLN A 2 -21.67 -19.86 -8.34
CA GLN A 2 -21.43 -18.64 -9.12
C GLN A 2 -19.94 -18.60 -9.45
N GLU A 3 -19.58 -18.77 -10.72
CA GLU A 3 -18.20 -18.63 -11.21
C GLU A 3 -17.65 -17.25 -10.76
N PRO A 4 -16.51 -17.19 -10.04
CA PRO A 4 -15.90 -15.90 -9.74
C PRO A 4 -15.58 -15.21 -11.06
N ARG A 5 -16.12 -13.99 -11.26
CA ARG A 5 -15.93 -13.22 -12.48
C ARG A 5 -14.42 -13.04 -12.70
N TYR A 6 -13.89 -13.49 -13.85
CA TYR A 6 -12.45 -13.41 -14.18
C TYR A 6 -11.82 -12.03 -13.90
N GLU A 7 -12.62 -10.96 -14.00
CA GLU A 7 -12.24 -9.59 -13.66
C GLU A 7 -11.82 -9.41 -12.19
N ASP A 8 -12.49 -10.06 -11.24
CA ASP A 8 -12.19 -9.94 -9.80
C ASP A 8 -10.85 -10.58 -9.44
N ILE A 9 -10.54 -11.72 -10.07
CA ILE A 9 -9.26 -12.43 -9.90
C ILE A 9 -8.11 -11.57 -10.44
N ARG A 10 -8.27 -10.96 -11.64
CA ARG A 10 -7.26 -10.05 -12.21
C ARG A 10 -7.07 -8.80 -11.36
N ARG A 11 -8.14 -8.22 -10.83
CA ARG A 11 -8.07 -7.01 -9.99
C ARG A 11 -7.37 -7.28 -8.66
N HIS A 12 -7.61 -8.44 -8.05
CA HIS A 12 -6.88 -8.86 -6.84
C HIS A 12 -5.39 -9.11 -7.12
N ALA A 13 -5.06 -9.78 -8.23
CA ALA A 13 -3.68 -10.04 -8.61
C ALA A 13 -2.91 -8.74 -8.91
N GLY A 14 -3.53 -7.78 -9.62
CA GLY A 14 -2.91 -6.51 -9.97
C GLY A 14 -2.49 -5.66 -8.77
N ARG A 15 -3.31 -5.62 -7.71
CA ARG A 15 -2.98 -4.89 -6.46
C ARG A 15 -1.74 -5.44 -5.76
N LYS A 16 -1.61 -6.78 -5.70
CA LYS A 16 -0.44 -7.44 -5.11
C LYS A 16 0.81 -7.19 -5.93
N ILE A 17 0.71 -7.27 -7.26
CA ILE A 17 1.83 -7.00 -8.18
C ILE A 17 2.32 -5.55 -8.03
N GLY A 18 1.40 -4.57 -7.98
CA GLY A 18 1.77 -3.16 -7.77
C GLY A 18 2.56 -2.95 -6.48
N LEU A 19 2.14 -3.60 -5.38
CA LEU A 19 2.87 -3.55 -4.12
C LEU A 19 4.27 -4.18 -4.22
N TYR A 20 4.41 -5.35 -4.86
CA TYR A 20 5.70 -6.00 -5.05
C TYR A 20 6.67 -5.16 -5.88
N VAL A 21 6.20 -4.56 -6.98
CA VAL A 21 7.02 -3.68 -7.82
C VAL A 21 7.49 -2.47 -7.01
N HIS A 22 6.60 -1.86 -6.21
CA HIS A 22 6.95 -0.73 -5.36
C HIS A 22 7.95 -1.10 -4.27
N ALA A 23 7.76 -2.25 -3.60
CA ALA A 23 8.67 -2.76 -2.59
C ALA A 23 10.06 -3.11 -3.17
N LEU A 24 10.09 -3.72 -4.36
CA LEU A 24 11.35 -4.02 -5.06
C LEU A 24 12.08 -2.74 -5.45
N THR A 25 11.35 -1.76 -6.01
CA THR A 25 11.92 -0.45 -6.37
C THR A 25 12.49 0.25 -5.16
N PHE A 26 11.75 0.24 -4.04
CA PHE A 26 12.21 0.79 -2.77
C PHE A 26 13.49 0.10 -2.28
N ALA A 27 13.56 -1.23 -2.32
CA ALA A 27 14.73 -1.99 -1.90
C ALA A 27 15.97 -1.68 -2.77
N VAL A 28 15.80 -1.66 -4.10
CA VAL A 28 16.89 -1.38 -5.04
C VAL A 28 17.42 0.05 -4.88
N ILE A 29 16.53 1.05 -4.83
CA ILE A 29 16.93 2.46 -4.66
C ILE A 29 17.58 2.66 -3.29
N THR A 30 17.00 2.11 -2.22
CA THR A 30 17.55 2.22 -0.86
C THR A 30 18.94 1.60 -0.78
N ALA A 31 19.14 0.40 -1.33
CA ALA A 31 20.44 -0.24 -1.36
C ALA A 31 21.47 0.58 -2.15
N GLY A 32 21.08 1.12 -3.31
CA GLY A 32 21.92 2.01 -4.10
C GLY A 32 22.31 3.30 -3.37
N LEU A 33 21.36 3.94 -2.69
CA LEU A 33 21.61 5.15 -1.90
C LEU A 33 22.53 4.87 -0.70
N CYS A 34 22.34 3.75 -0.01
CA CYS A 34 23.24 3.32 1.06
C CYS A 34 24.66 3.08 0.54
N LEU A 35 24.80 2.43 -0.62
CA LEU A 35 26.11 2.20 -1.25
C LEU A 35 26.79 3.54 -1.62
N ILE A 36 26.06 4.47 -2.24
CA ILE A 36 26.57 5.80 -2.57
C ILE A 36 26.99 6.54 -1.30
N ASN A 37 26.20 6.46 -0.23
CA ASN A 37 26.53 7.10 1.03
C ASN A 37 27.84 6.57 1.62
N LEU A 38 28.04 5.25 1.59
CA LEU A 38 29.26 4.61 2.10
C LEU A 38 30.50 4.95 1.25
N VAL A 39 30.34 5.09 -0.07
CA VAL A 39 31.46 5.36 -0.99
C VAL A 39 31.81 6.84 -1.08
N VAL A 40 30.82 7.72 -1.15
CA VAL A 40 31.01 9.15 -1.47
C VAL A 40 31.12 10.00 -0.22
N THR A 41 30.33 9.70 0.82
CA THR A 41 30.23 10.52 2.04
C THR A 41 29.99 9.63 3.27
N PRO A 42 30.96 8.78 3.66
CA PRO A 42 30.77 7.87 4.80
C PRO A 42 30.49 8.61 6.11
N ASP A 43 31.03 9.83 6.26
CA ASP A 43 30.92 10.63 7.48
C ASP A 43 29.54 11.30 7.66
N ARG A 44 28.69 11.30 6.61
CA ARG A 44 27.33 11.85 6.67
C ARG A 44 26.34 10.85 6.12
N TRP A 45 25.43 10.38 6.98
CA TRP A 45 24.38 9.46 6.60
C TRP A 45 23.15 10.18 6.03
N TRP A 46 23.28 10.76 4.83
CA TRP A 46 22.15 11.44 4.19
C TRP A 46 21.13 10.46 3.59
N ALA A 47 21.54 9.23 3.27
CA ALA A 47 20.68 8.19 2.71
C ALA A 47 19.49 7.77 3.61
N GLN A 48 19.53 8.11 4.90
CA GLN A 48 18.40 7.85 5.82
C GLN A 48 17.15 8.67 5.47
N TRP A 49 17.30 9.91 4.99
CA TRP A 49 16.16 10.80 4.73
C TRP A 49 15.26 10.30 3.58
N PRO A 50 15.80 9.90 2.42
CA PRO A 50 15.01 9.23 1.37
C PRO A 50 14.36 7.94 1.87
N MET A 51 15.08 7.14 2.67
CA MET A 51 14.58 5.89 3.25
C MET A 51 13.33 6.12 4.09
N PHE A 52 13.35 7.10 5.00
CA PHE A 52 12.20 7.40 5.84
C PHE A 52 11.05 8.00 5.04
N GLY A 53 11.31 8.96 4.14
CA GLY A 53 10.28 9.57 3.33
C GLY A 53 9.54 8.56 2.45
N TRP A 54 10.28 7.72 1.73
CA TRP A 54 9.71 6.73 0.82
C TRP A 54 9.19 5.49 1.55
N GLY A 55 9.84 5.08 2.64
CA GLY A 55 9.43 3.93 3.44
C GLY A 55 8.06 4.11 4.08
N ILE A 56 7.74 5.33 4.53
CA ILE A 56 6.41 5.68 5.04
C ILE A 56 5.34 5.52 3.94
N GLY A 57 5.61 6.01 2.72
CA GLY A 57 4.70 5.86 1.58
C GLY A 57 4.45 4.39 1.22
N LEU A 58 5.50 3.57 1.20
CA LEU A 58 5.39 2.12 0.97
C LEU A 58 4.56 1.43 2.06
N LEU A 59 4.74 1.82 3.33
CA LEU A 59 3.97 1.28 4.45
C LEU A 59 2.48 1.57 4.30
N PHE A 60 2.10 2.80 3.96
CA PHE A 60 0.70 3.16 3.70
C PHE A 60 0.12 2.40 2.50
N HIS A 61 0.91 2.19 1.44
CA HIS A 61 0.48 1.41 0.28
C HIS A 61 0.25 -0.07 0.65
N ALA A 62 1.16 -0.66 1.43
CA ALA A 62 1.06 -2.02 1.92
C ALA A 62 -0.19 -2.21 2.81
N ILE A 63 -0.43 -1.29 3.74
CA ILE A 63 -1.63 -1.24 4.58
C ILE A 63 -2.89 -1.21 3.71
N GLY A 64 -2.94 -0.36 2.68
CA GLY A 64 -4.08 -0.27 1.77
C GLY A 64 -4.37 -1.57 0.99
N VAL A 65 -3.32 -2.27 0.55
CA VAL A 65 -3.45 -3.53 -0.21
C VAL A 65 -3.79 -4.72 0.70
N PHE A 66 -3.14 -4.84 1.86
CA PHE A 66 -3.29 -5.99 2.76
C PHE A 66 -4.51 -5.91 3.66
N LEU A 67 -4.83 -4.74 4.21
CA LEU A 67 -5.95 -4.64 5.15
C LEU A 67 -7.31 -4.54 4.46
N ASN A 68 -7.38 -4.42 3.11
CA ASN A 68 -8.61 -4.00 2.42
C ASN A 68 -9.28 -2.80 3.14
N ALA A 69 -8.48 -1.99 3.86
CA ALA A 69 -8.92 -1.15 4.96
C ALA A 69 -9.94 -0.05 4.60
N PRO A 70 -10.11 0.40 3.34
CA PRO A 70 -11.21 1.29 3.02
C PRO A 70 -12.53 0.56 2.78
N ALA A 71 -12.53 -0.73 2.39
CA ALA A 71 -13.76 -1.44 2.04
C ALA A 71 -14.59 -1.72 3.28
N GLY A 72 -14.05 -2.41 4.28
CA GLY A 72 -14.80 -2.74 5.50
C GLY A 72 -15.31 -1.51 6.27
N TRP A 73 -14.58 -0.39 6.26
CA TRP A 73 -15.04 0.87 6.86
C TRP A 73 -16.11 1.56 6.02
N LYS A 74 -15.98 1.60 4.69
CA LYS A 74 -17.02 2.13 3.80
C LYS A 74 -18.30 1.32 3.89
N GLU A 75 -18.21 -0.02 3.77
CA GLU A 75 -19.37 -0.91 3.89
C GLU A 75 -20.08 -0.72 5.24
N ARG A 76 -19.33 -0.64 6.35
CA ARG A 76 -19.90 -0.36 7.68
C ARG A 76 -20.57 1.00 7.80
N LEU A 77 -20.03 2.02 7.13
CA LEU A 77 -20.62 3.36 7.13
C LEU A 77 -21.92 3.37 6.31
N ILE A 78 -21.89 2.76 5.12
CA ILE A 78 -23.04 2.59 4.24
C ILE A 78 -24.15 1.82 4.97
N GLU A 79 -23.81 0.73 5.67
CA GLU A 79 -24.78 -0.07 6.43
C GLU A 79 -25.43 0.72 7.56
N LYS A 80 -24.66 1.56 8.27
CA LYS A 80 -25.18 2.51 9.26
C LYS A 80 -26.10 3.56 8.64
N GLU A 81 -25.75 4.09 7.48
CA GLU A 81 -26.59 5.06 6.75
C GLU A 81 -27.92 4.43 6.33
N VAL A 82 -27.88 3.20 5.78
CA VAL A 82 -29.07 2.45 5.35
C VAL A 82 -29.99 2.13 6.52
N GLN A 83 -29.45 1.74 7.68
CA GLN A 83 -30.23 1.54 8.90
C GLN A 83 -30.95 2.81 9.33
N ARG A 84 -30.26 3.97 9.33
CA ARG A 84 -30.89 5.26 9.67
C ARG A 84 -32.03 5.67 8.74
N TYR A 85 -31.93 5.37 7.44
CA TYR A 85 -33.03 5.60 6.49
C TYR A 85 -34.22 4.68 6.77
N ARG A 86 -33.95 3.42 7.11
CA ARG A 86 -34.99 2.40 7.37
C ARG A 86 -35.74 2.63 8.69
N GLU A 87 -35.10 3.25 9.68
CA GLU A 87 -35.74 3.66 10.95
C GLU A 87 -36.56 4.96 10.85
N ARG A 88 -36.35 5.76 9.80
CA ARG A 88 -37.07 7.03 9.54
C ARG A 88 -38.26 6.89 8.59
N SER A 89 -38.45 5.73 7.98
CA SER A 89 -39.53 5.43 7.03
C SER A 89 -40.57 4.53 7.71
#